data_AF-A0A7V8TU19-F1
#
_entry.id   AF-A0A7V8TU19-F1
#
_cell.length_a   1.000
_cell.length_b   1.000
_cell.length_c   1.000
_cell.angle_alpha   90.00
_cell.angle_beta   90.00
_cell.angle_gamma   90.00
#
_symmetry.space_group_name_H-M   'P 1'
#
loop_
_entity.id
_entity.type
_entity.pdbx_description
1 polymer ?
#
loop_
_entity_poly.entity_id
_entity_poly.type
_entity_poly.pdbx_seq_one_letter_code
_entity_poly.pdbx_strand_id
1 'polypeptide(L)' 'MPQSDNSQCRVRYNGDEIVLKGASEAIHREAERIIRRFACSGTPYRMARDGKHRVVLRAGD' A
#
# COMPACT_ATOMS: atom_id res chain seq x y z
N MET A 1 -26.81 -2.93 3.12
CA MET A 1 -25.81 -1.95 2.68
C MET A 1 -24.58 -2.69 2.15
N PRO A 2 -24.41 -2.88 0.84
CA PRO A 2 -23.09 -3.22 0.31
C PRO A 2 -22.33 -1.93 0.03
N GLN A 3 -21.17 -1.76 0.66
CA GLN A 3 -20.26 -0.66 0.36
C GLN A 3 -19.69 -0.92 -1.04
N SER A 4 -20.20 -0.18 -2.03
CA SER A 4 -19.57 -0.07 -3.34
C SER A 4 -18.26 0.72 -3.18
N ASP A 5 -17.20 0.04 -2.75
CA ASP A 5 -15.85 0.58 -2.70
C ASP A 5 -15.32 0.69 -4.14
N ASN A 6 -15.73 1.76 -4.83
CA ASN A 6 -15.24 2.12 -6.15
C ASN A 6 -14.15 3.20 -6.01
N SER A 7 -13.14 2.91 -5.19
CA SER A 7 -11.86 3.61 -5.14
C SER A 7 -10.78 2.58 -5.42
N GLN A 8 -10.76 2.11 -6.67
CA GLN A 8 -10.04 0.93 -7.14
C GLN A 8 -8.52 1.04 -6.91
N CYS A 9 -8.08 0.79 -5.68
CA CYS A 9 -6.69 0.64 -5.30
C CYS A 9 -6.28 -0.79 -5.64
N ARG A 10 -5.39 -0.91 -6.63
CA ARG A 10 -4.88 -2.20 -7.09
C ARG A 10 -3.54 -2.47 -6.44
N VAL A 11 -3.50 -3.47 -5.57
CA VAL A 11 -2.31 -3.89 -4.83
C VAL A 11 -1.65 -5.07 -5.56
N ARG A 12 -0.33 -5.01 -5.75
CA ARG A 12 0.49 -6.14 -6.24
C ARG A 12 1.63 -6.39 -5.28
N TYR A 13 1.79 -7.63 -4.86
CA TYR A 13 2.90 -8.10 -4.02
C TYR A 13 3.99 -8.68 -4.92
N ASN A 14 5.21 -8.15 -4.78
CA ASN A 14 6.40 -8.49 -5.54
C ASN A 14 7.53 -8.88 -4.57
N GLY A 15 7.36 -9.98 -3.83
CA GLY A 15 8.35 -10.46 -2.87
C GLY A 15 8.63 -9.45 -1.76
N ASP A 16 9.66 -8.62 -1.97
CA ASP A 16 10.11 -7.56 -1.07
C ASP A 16 9.37 -6.22 -1.25
N GLU A 17 8.64 -6.06 -2.37
CA GLU A 17 7.95 -4.82 -2.71
C GLU A 17 6.43 -5.00 -2.78
N ILE A 18 5.68 -3.97 -2.37
CA ILE A 18 4.23 -3.89 -2.56
C ILE A 18 3.92 -2.65 -3.39
N VAL A 19 3.32 -2.85 -4.56
CA VAL A 19 2.97 -1.77 -5.48
C VAL A 19 1.47 -1.50 -5.39
N LEU A 20 1.11 -0.28 -5.01
CA LEU A 20 -0.27 0.22 -4.99
C LEU A 20 -0.48 1.17 -6.17
N LYS A 21 -1.59 1.02 -6.89
CA LYS A 21 -2.00 1.90 -7.99
C LYS A 21 -3.46 2.29 -7.87
N GLY A 22 -3.79 3.56 -8.12
CA GLY A 22 -5.16 4.06 -7.98
C GLY A 22 -5.21 5.57 -7.76
N ALA A 23 -6.34 6.07 -7.25
CA ALA A 23 -6.49 7.45 -6.84
C ALA A 23 -5.61 7.77 -5.62
N SER A 24 -4.91 8.92 -5.63
CA SER A 24 -3.90 9.28 -4.63
C SER A 24 -4.35 9.08 -3.17
N GLU A 25 -5.57 9.48 -2.84
CA GLU A 25 -6.10 9.29 -1.48
C GLU A 25 -6.29 7.81 -1.13
N ALA A 26 -6.83 7.02 -2.06
CA ALA A 26 -7.07 5.60 -1.85
C ALA A 26 -5.75 4.81 -1.71
N ILE A 27 -4.76 5.12 -2.55
CA ILE A 27 -3.45 4.45 -2.49
C ILE A 27 -2.68 4.80 -1.21
N HIS A 28 -2.76 6.04 -0.72
CA HIS A 28 -2.07 6.43 0.52
C HIS A 28 -2.74 5.81 1.74
N ARG A 29 -4.08 5.81 1.77
CA ARG A 29 -4.86 5.18 2.85
C ARG A 29 -4.57 3.68 2.95
N GLU A 30 -4.52 2.99 1.82
CA GLU A 30 -4.20 1.55 1.80
C GLU A 30 -2.72 1.30 2.13
N ALA A 31 -1.81 2.14 1.64
CA ALA A 31 -0.39 2.05 1.98
C ALA A 31 -0.16 2.17 3.50
N GLU A 32 -0.76 3.16 4.16
CA GLU A 32 -0.70 3.29 5.62
C GLU A 32 -1.28 2.08 6.35
N ARG A 33 -2.38 1.52 5.85
CA ARG A 33 -3.01 0.34 6.44
C ARG A 33 -2.08 -0.87 6.41
N ILE A 34 -1.39 -1.08 5.28
CA ILE A 34 -0.41 -2.14 5.12
C ILE A 34 0.77 -1.90 6.07
N ILE A 35 1.36 -0.70 6.08
CA ILE A 35 2.48 -0.37 6.96
C ILE A 35 2.13 -0.64 8.42
N ARG A 36 0.97 -0.16 8.90
CA ARG A 36 0.52 -0.38 10.29
C ARG A 36 0.31 -1.85 10.60
N ARG A 37 -0.21 -2.63 9.65
CA ARG A 37 -0.41 -4.08 9.82
C ARG A 37 0.91 -4.84 9.97
N PHE A 38 1.93 -4.43 9.24
CA PHE A 38 3.27 -5.06 9.28
C PHE A 38 4.23 -4.39 10.26
N ALA A 39 3.84 -3.30 10.94
CA ALA A 39 4.69 -2.59 11.90
C ALA A 39 5.14 -3.46 13.08
N CYS A 40 4.34 -4.46 13.48
CA CYS A 40 4.69 -5.44 14.50
C CYS A 40 5.12 -6.79 13.91
N SER A 41 5.31 -6.88 12.59
CA SER A 41 5.81 -8.07 11.92
C SER A 41 7.33 -8.04 11.87
N GLY A 42 7.97 -9.20 11.72
CA GLY A 42 9.43 -9.32 11.57
C GLY A 42 10.00 -8.66 10.31
N THR A 43 9.14 -8.08 9.46
CA THR A 43 9.54 -7.38 8.23
C THR A 43 8.68 -6.13 8.05
N PRO A 44 9.10 -4.97 8.60
CA PRO A 44 8.32 -3.73 8.49
C PRO A 44 8.42 -3.14 7.09
N TYR A 45 7.28 -2.89 6.46
CA TYR A 45 7.24 -2.18 5.17
C TYR A 45 7.34 -0.67 5.36
N ARG A 46 8.06 0.01 4.46
CA ARG A 46 8.17 1.48 4.40
C ARG A 46 7.87 1.98 2.99
N MET A 47 7.43 3.23 2.87
CA MET A 47 7.23 3.86 1.56
C MET A 47 8.59 4.10 0.90
N ALA A 48 8.87 3.35 -0.15
CA ALA A 48 10.08 3.51 -0.98
C ALA A 48 9.84 4.49 -2.13
N ARG A 49 8.60 4.58 -2.63
CA ARG A 49 8.22 5.54 -3.67
C ARG A 49 6.82 6.07 -3.42
N ASP A 50 6.70 7.39 -3.38
CA ASP A 50 5.44 8.11 -3.31
C ASP A 50 5.15 8.78 -4.66
N GLY A 51 3.91 8.68 -5.13
CA GLY A 51 3.54 9.21 -6.44
C GLY A 51 2.03 9.30 -6.61
N LYS A 52 1.60 10.31 -7.38
CA LYS A 52 0.18 10.73 -7.50
C LYS A 52 -0.83 9.61 -7.81
N HIS A 53 -0.39 8.56 -8.51
CA HIS A 53 -1.23 7.40 -8.86
C HIS A 53 -0.56 6.06 -8.56
N ARG A 54 0.60 6.09 -7.88
CA ARG A 54 1.41 4.90 -7.61
C ARG A 54 2.24 5.10 -6.36
N VAL A 55 2.06 4.21 -5.40
CA VAL A 55 2.93 4.06 -4.22
C VAL A 55 3.65 2.72 -4.30
N VAL A 56 4.90 2.68 -3.86
CA VAL A 56 5.67 1.45 -3.69
C VAL A 56 6.13 1.38 -2.24
N LEU A 57 5.75 0.30 -1.56
CA LEU A 57 6.29 -0.08 -0.27
C LEU A 57 7.41 -1.09 -0.49
N ARG A 58 8.45 -1.04 0.35
CA ARG A 58 9.52 -2.03 0.39
C ARG A 58 9.69 -2.53 1.82
N ALA A 59 9.94 -3.81 1.99
CA ALA A 59 10.35 -4.39 3.26
C ALA A 59 11.68 -3.78 3.71
N GLY A 60 11.76 -3.39 4.97
CA GLY A 60 13.05 -3.11 5.61
C GLY A 60 13.70 -4.45 5.96
N ASP A 61 14.92 -4.64 5.46
CA ASP A 61 15.88 -5.65 5.95
C ASP A 61 16.13 -5.46 7.46
#